data_AF-A0AAW9K3W4-F1
#
_entry.id   AF-A0AAW9K3W4-F1
#
_cell.length_a   1.000
_cell.length_b   1.000
_cell.length_c   1.000
_cell.angle_alpha   90.00
_cell.angle_beta   90.00
_cell.angle_gamma   90.00
#
_symmetry.space_group_name_H-M   'P 1'
#
loop_
_entity.id
_entity.type
_entity.pdbx_description
1 polymer ?
#
loop_
_entity_poly.entity_id
_entity_poly.type
_entity_poly.pdbx_seq_one_letter_code
_entity_poly.pdbx_strand_id
1 'polypeptide(L)'
;MGNGNTKKDFIKDAEKIFEQARTAYSYFEILNQYNKNLDTYNNEYTVSTAFYSYTKQALITASFLEIYKIYDTNKGSKNIKKIFDNLEQRQKWYPKDTRHTYDGEDKEWIFPHTYKPKQEELEFFKIELKKKPVLFPNDNSIIVDVDMTIADYFTYYNWRYEAIVPILENMTKQRNKFHAHNDSKYFNNSDLISEDYPITYKDMEKLLLFPLEFCQFSIAMLTDVWKEFTVINLDDWENTLETVRNGNKFNALRIDIAKIVFKNHRDLKELVEEVKKEPKNKKLVEDIEIVLKKYDFDSYRTLKL
;
A
#
# COMPACT_ATOMS: atom_id res chain seq x y z
N MET A 1 -42.77 -13.00 13.54
CA MET A 1 -42.25 -11.82 12.80
C MET A 1 -40.75 -11.79 13.02
N GLY A 2 -39.95 -12.34 12.09
CA GLY A 2 -38.49 -12.35 12.22
C GLY A 2 -37.92 -11.06 11.66
N ASN A 3 -37.20 -10.29 12.49
CA ASN A 3 -36.35 -9.19 12.06
C ASN A 3 -35.21 -9.76 11.18
N GLY A 4 -35.49 -10.01 9.90
CA GLY A 4 -34.48 -10.37 8.92
C GLY A 4 -33.83 -9.09 8.40
N ASN A 5 -32.51 -8.95 8.61
CA ASN A 5 -31.71 -7.86 8.02
C ASN A 5 -32.04 -7.69 6.53
N THR A 6 -32.24 -6.45 6.11
CA THR A 6 -32.60 -6.08 4.73
C THR A 6 -31.38 -6.06 3.81
N LYS A 7 -31.57 -6.09 2.48
CA LYS A 7 -30.48 -5.89 1.50
C LYS A 7 -29.64 -4.63 1.83
N LYS A 8 -30.30 -3.56 2.28
CA LYS A 8 -29.67 -2.29 2.70
C LYS A 8 -28.76 -2.45 3.92
N ASP A 9 -29.16 -3.26 4.89
CA ASP A 9 -28.35 -3.50 6.10
C ASP A 9 -27.06 -4.23 5.76
N PHE A 10 -27.11 -5.22 4.86
CA PHE A 10 -25.92 -5.95 4.42
C PHE A 10 -24.98 -5.10 3.56
N ILE A 11 -25.52 -4.26 2.67
CA ILE A 11 -24.70 -3.29 1.93
C ILE A 11 -23.95 -2.41 2.93
N LYS A 12 -24.65 -1.84 3.93
CA LYS A 12 -24.03 -1.00 4.97
C LYS A 12 -22.94 -1.74 5.76
N ASP A 13 -23.14 -3.01 6.06
CA ASP A 13 -22.14 -3.82 6.74
C ASP A 13 -20.92 -4.09 5.85
N ALA A 14 -21.13 -4.42 4.57
CA ALA A 14 -20.06 -4.60 3.59
C ALA A 14 -19.26 -3.30 3.38
N GLU A 15 -19.93 -2.15 3.31
CA GLU A 15 -19.27 -0.84 3.22
C GLU A 15 -18.39 -0.56 4.44
N LYS A 16 -18.85 -0.90 5.64
CA LYS A 16 -18.04 -0.71 6.85
C LYS A 16 -16.79 -1.58 6.85
N ILE A 17 -16.91 -2.85 6.47
CA ILE A 17 -15.74 -3.73 6.37
C ILE A 17 -14.81 -3.29 5.23
N PHE A 18 -15.36 -2.83 4.11
CA PHE A 18 -14.58 -2.26 3.02
C PHE A 18 -13.72 -1.07 3.48
N GLU A 19 -14.30 -0.11 4.20
CA GLU A 19 -13.54 1.05 4.70
C GLU A 19 -12.49 0.66 5.75
N GLN A 20 -12.78 -0.32 6.62
CA GLN A 20 -11.80 -0.85 7.56
C GLN A 20 -10.63 -1.52 6.82
N ALA A 21 -10.93 -2.37 5.85
CA ALA A 21 -9.93 -3.04 5.03
C ALA A 21 -9.10 -2.05 4.22
N ARG A 22 -9.73 -1.00 3.67
CA ARG A 22 -9.06 0.09 2.94
C ARG A 22 -8.11 0.88 3.83
N THR A 23 -8.52 1.17 5.07
CA THR A 23 -7.67 1.83 6.07
C THR A 23 -6.45 0.98 6.39
N ALA A 24 -6.66 -0.31 6.66
CA ALA A 24 -5.59 -1.26 6.95
C ALA A 24 -4.63 -1.45 5.75
N TYR A 25 -5.18 -1.48 4.53
CA TYR A 25 -4.40 -1.54 3.30
C TYR A 25 -3.57 -0.28 3.07
N SER A 26 -4.08 0.89 3.47
CA SER A 26 -3.30 2.14 3.43
C SER A 26 -2.09 2.09 4.36
N TYR A 27 -2.23 1.52 5.56
CA TYR A 27 -1.10 1.30 6.46
C TYR A 27 -0.08 0.32 5.87
N PHE A 28 -0.55 -0.75 5.24
CA PHE A 28 0.28 -1.74 4.58
C PHE A 28 1.07 -1.15 3.40
N GLU A 29 0.45 -0.31 2.58
CA GLU A 29 1.13 0.36 1.47
C GLU A 29 2.23 1.32 1.96
N ILE A 30 1.98 2.06 3.04
CA ILE A 30 3.02 2.88 3.68
C ILE A 30 4.16 1.98 4.19
N LEU A 31 3.87 0.84 4.81
CA LEU A 31 4.90 -0.13 5.22
C LEU A 31 5.70 -0.69 4.04
N ASN A 32 5.07 -0.91 2.89
CA ASN A 32 5.77 -1.29 1.66
C ASN A 32 6.73 -0.20 1.20
N GLN A 33 6.37 1.08 1.35
CA GLN A 33 7.30 2.17 1.11
C GLN A 33 8.50 2.15 2.04
N TYR A 34 8.37 1.69 3.29
CA TYR A 34 9.52 1.62 4.18
C TYR A 34 10.58 0.68 3.61
N ASN A 35 10.14 -0.45 3.06
CA ASN A 35 11.06 -1.40 2.44
C ASN A 35 11.69 -0.84 1.16
N LYS A 36 10.93 -0.08 0.34
CA LYS A 36 11.45 0.54 -0.90
C LYS A 36 12.42 1.70 -0.63
N ASN A 37 12.07 2.56 0.32
CA ASN A 37 12.76 3.83 0.56
C ASN A 37 14.01 3.66 1.44
N LEU A 38 14.05 2.67 2.33
CA LEU A 38 15.22 2.46 3.20
C LEU A 38 16.50 2.18 2.41
N ASP A 39 16.42 1.42 1.32
CA ASP A 39 17.57 1.11 0.48
C ASP A 39 18.10 2.36 -0.25
N THR A 40 17.19 3.23 -0.70
CA THR A 40 17.53 4.40 -1.50
C THR A 40 17.89 5.61 -0.65
N TYR A 41 17.22 5.82 0.49
CA TYR A 41 17.23 7.05 1.28
C TYR A 41 17.73 6.85 2.72
N ASN A 42 18.61 5.87 2.95
CA ASN A 42 19.11 5.53 4.29
C ASN A 42 19.70 6.76 5.03
N ASN A 43 20.47 7.61 4.35
CA ASN A 43 21.05 8.80 4.97
C ASN A 43 19.96 9.79 5.41
N GLU A 44 18.97 10.02 4.57
CA GLU A 44 17.85 10.93 4.84
C GLU A 44 16.95 10.40 5.96
N TYR A 45 16.77 9.08 6.06
CA TYR A 45 16.07 8.42 7.15
C TYR A 45 16.69 8.75 8.52
N THR A 46 18.03 8.82 8.59
CA THR A 46 18.73 9.09 9.87
C THR A 46 18.45 10.47 10.47
N VAL A 47 17.92 11.41 9.68
CA VAL A 47 17.55 12.75 10.14
C VAL A 47 16.44 12.70 11.19
N SER A 48 15.60 11.65 11.18
CA SER A 48 14.50 11.50 12.13
C SER A 48 14.26 10.04 12.52
N THR A 49 15.35 9.32 12.84
CA THR A 49 15.33 7.88 13.16
C THR A 49 14.25 7.48 14.16
N ALA A 50 14.10 8.22 15.26
CA ALA A 50 13.10 7.89 16.29
C ALA A 50 11.67 7.97 15.73
N PHE A 51 11.34 9.06 15.03
CA PHE A 51 10.04 9.25 14.39
C PHE A 51 9.72 8.09 13.46
N TYR A 52 10.63 7.76 12.54
CA TYR A 52 10.37 6.72 11.57
C TYR A 52 10.26 5.33 12.18
N SER A 53 11.09 5.01 13.18
CA SER A 53 11.03 3.72 13.88
C SER A 53 9.73 3.56 14.67
N TYR A 54 9.28 4.59 15.40
CA TYR A 54 8.00 4.52 16.12
C TYR A 54 6.81 4.51 15.18
N THR A 55 6.84 5.28 14.08
CA THR A 55 5.79 5.26 13.05
C THR A 55 5.68 3.89 12.38
N LYS A 56 6.81 3.26 12.01
CA LYS A 56 6.83 1.90 11.46
C LYS A 56 6.21 0.90 12.44
N GLN A 57 6.60 0.93 13.71
CA GLN A 57 6.05 0.03 14.73
C GLN A 57 4.54 0.26 14.97
N ALA A 58 4.11 1.51 14.97
CA ALA A 58 2.70 1.87 15.10
C ALA A 58 1.88 1.37 13.91
N LEU A 59 2.39 1.53 12.68
CA LEU A 59 1.75 1.04 11.46
C LEU A 59 1.64 -0.48 11.42
N ILE A 60 2.70 -1.22 11.81
CA ILE A 60 2.66 -2.69 11.94
C ILE A 60 1.56 -3.10 12.92
N THR A 61 1.56 -2.48 14.10
CA THR A 61 0.59 -2.78 15.16
C THR A 61 -0.84 -2.48 14.72
N ALA A 62 -1.06 -1.31 14.09
CA ALA A 62 -2.36 -0.89 13.58
C ALA A 62 -2.87 -1.83 12.47
N SER A 63 -2.00 -2.18 11.52
CA SER A 63 -2.34 -3.13 10.43
C SER A 63 -2.78 -4.48 11.00
N PHE A 64 -2.04 -5.02 11.97
CA PHE A 64 -2.36 -6.29 12.61
C PHE A 64 -3.70 -6.22 13.37
N LEU A 65 -3.95 -5.14 14.10
CA LEU A 65 -5.22 -4.96 14.82
C LEU A 65 -6.42 -4.81 13.89
N GLU A 66 -6.30 -4.05 12.80
CA GLU A 66 -7.40 -3.86 11.86
C GLU A 66 -7.72 -5.15 11.09
N ILE A 67 -6.70 -5.88 10.61
CA ILE A 67 -6.92 -7.21 10.02
C ILE A 67 -7.61 -8.12 11.04
N TYR A 68 -7.15 -8.15 12.29
CA TYR A 68 -7.78 -8.98 13.29
C TYR A 68 -9.27 -8.64 13.50
N LYS A 69 -9.63 -7.35 13.54
CA LYS A 69 -11.03 -6.91 13.67
C LYS A 69 -11.88 -7.35 12.47
N ILE A 70 -11.36 -7.26 11.25
CA ILE A 70 -12.06 -7.65 10.02
C ILE A 70 -12.46 -9.13 10.06
N TYR A 71 -11.60 -9.97 10.63
CA TYR A 71 -11.80 -11.42 10.72
C TYR A 71 -12.27 -11.93 12.08
N ASP A 72 -12.57 -11.04 13.05
CA ASP A 72 -12.85 -11.43 14.43
C ASP A 72 -14.06 -12.39 14.52
N THR A 73 -13.84 -13.62 14.99
CA THR A 73 -14.86 -14.69 15.01
C THR A 73 -15.79 -14.65 16.22
N ASN A 74 -15.65 -13.65 17.09
CA ASN A 74 -16.52 -13.48 18.27
C ASN A 74 -18.02 -13.53 17.92
N LYS A 75 -18.85 -14.16 18.76
CA LYS A 75 -20.28 -14.40 18.46
C LYS A 75 -21.04 -13.12 18.08
N GLY A 76 -20.75 -12.00 18.75
CA GLY A 76 -21.39 -10.70 18.52
C GLY A 76 -20.77 -9.82 17.44
N SER A 77 -19.60 -10.17 16.88
CA SER A 77 -18.94 -9.34 15.87
C SER A 77 -19.63 -9.46 14.51
N LYS A 78 -19.62 -8.38 13.73
CA LYS A 78 -19.83 -8.46 12.28
C LYS A 78 -18.46 -8.54 11.63
N ASN A 79 -18.14 -9.67 11.03
CA ASN A 79 -16.85 -9.93 10.39
C ASN A 79 -17.06 -10.29 8.92
N ILE A 80 -15.97 -10.28 8.15
CA ILE A 80 -16.03 -10.56 6.71
C ILE A 80 -16.61 -11.92 6.38
N LYS A 81 -16.31 -12.98 7.15
CA LYS A 81 -16.83 -14.34 6.91
C LYS A 81 -18.34 -14.40 7.11
N LYS A 82 -18.87 -13.78 8.16
CA LYS A 82 -20.32 -13.67 8.37
C LYS A 82 -20.99 -12.89 7.25
N ILE A 83 -20.38 -11.82 6.75
CA ILE A 83 -20.92 -11.08 5.60
C ILE A 83 -20.93 -11.98 4.36
N PHE A 84 -19.82 -12.67 4.09
CA PHE A 84 -19.68 -13.63 3.00
C PHE A 84 -20.77 -14.71 3.05
N ASP A 85 -20.87 -15.45 4.16
CA ASP A 85 -21.82 -16.57 4.34
C ASP A 85 -23.28 -16.11 4.18
N ASN A 86 -23.59 -14.89 4.66
CA ASN A 86 -24.93 -14.34 4.54
C ASN A 86 -25.27 -13.92 3.10
N LEU A 87 -24.33 -13.32 2.38
CA LEU A 87 -24.54 -12.91 0.99
C LEU A 87 -24.61 -14.13 0.06
N GLU A 88 -23.84 -15.18 0.34
CA GLU A 88 -23.88 -16.46 -0.39
C GLU A 88 -25.26 -17.11 -0.30
N GLN A 89 -25.91 -17.09 0.87
CA GLN A 89 -27.28 -17.59 1.04
C GLN A 89 -28.34 -16.72 0.35
N ARG A 90 -27.94 -15.55 -0.17
CA ARG A 90 -28.83 -14.51 -0.70
C ARG A 90 -28.48 -14.11 -2.13
N GLN A 91 -27.92 -15.04 -2.90
CA GLN A 91 -27.59 -14.84 -4.33
C GLN A 91 -28.75 -14.26 -5.15
N LYS A 92 -30.01 -14.51 -4.77
CA LYS A 92 -31.21 -13.88 -5.37
C LYS A 92 -31.24 -12.34 -5.33
N TRP A 93 -30.41 -11.69 -4.51
CA TRP A 93 -30.28 -10.23 -4.45
C TRP A 93 -29.39 -9.65 -5.53
N TYR A 94 -28.57 -10.49 -6.15
CA TYR A 94 -27.69 -10.15 -7.25
C TYR A 94 -28.49 -10.17 -8.56
N PRO A 95 -28.15 -9.30 -9.53
CA PRO A 95 -28.75 -9.33 -10.85
C PRO A 95 -28.50 -10.70 -11.52
N LYS A 96 -29.51 -11.18 -12.27
CA LYS A 96 -29.42 -12.45 -13.00
C LYS A 96 -28.69 -12.31 -14.34
N ASP A 97 -28.81 -11.14 -14.97
CA ASP A 97 -28.15 -10.77 -16.21
C ASP A 97 -27.18 -9.62 -15.93
N THR A 98 -25.94 -9.76 -16.37
CA THR A 98 -24.84 -8.80 -16.16
C THR A 98 -24.78 -7.73 -17.26
N ARG A 99 -25.88 -7.45 -17.97
CA ARG A 99 -25.90 -6.53 -19.12
C ARG A 99 -26.73 -5.29 -18.82
N HIS A 100 -26.12 -4.11 -18.91
CA HIS A 100 -26.76 -2.81 -18.64
C HIS A 100 -26.68 -1.86 -19.84
N THR A 101 -27.53 -0.83 -19.89
CA THR A 101 -27.64 0.18 -20.97
C THR A 101 -27.12 1.54 -20.50
N TYR A 102 -26.49 2.35 -21.35
CA TYR A 102 -25.93 3.67 -20.99
C TYR A 102 -26.34 4.78 -21.98
N ASP A 103 -26.97 5.85 -21.47
CA ASP A 103 -27.20 7.11 -22.19
C ASP A 103 -27.98 7.02 -23.52
N GLY A 104 -29.08 6.26 -23.53
CA GLY A 104 -29.93 6.10 -24.72
C GLY A 104 -29.31 5.27 -25.85
N GLU A 105 -28.10 4.73 -25.66
CA GLU A 105 -27.49 3.72 -26.52
C GLU A 105 -27.29 2.39 -25.74
N ASP A 106 -27.58 1.27 -26.41
CA ASP A 106 -27.33 -0.07 -25.90
C ASP A 106 -25.82 -0.35 -25.78
N LYS A 107 -25.20 0.10 -24.69
CA LYS A 107 -23.84 -0.31 -24.31
C LYS A 107 -23.88 -1.19 -23.08
N GLU A 108 -23.87 -2.50 -23.34
CA GLU A 108 -23.71 -3.58 -22.35
C GLU A 108 -22.46 -3.37 -21.50
N TRP A 109 -22.62 -2.91 -20.24
CA TRP A 109 -21.54 -3.00 -19.25
C TRP A 109 -21.57 -4.39 -18.63
N ILE A 110 -20.60 -5.25 -18.97
CA ILE A 110 -20.50 -6.61 -18.45
C ILE A 110 -19.36 -6.73 -17.44
N PHE A 111 -19.72 -6.90 -16.17
CA PHE A 111 -18.77 -6.85 -15.06
C PHE A 111 -18.42 -8.23 -14.49
N PRO A 112 -17.11 -8.53 -14.36
CA PRO A 112 -16.07 -8.34 -15.37
C PRO A 112 -16.13 -9.49 -16.40
N HIS A 113 -16.26 -9.16 -17.68
CA HIS A 113 -16.10 -10.17 -18.75
C HIS A 113 -14.67 -10.65 -18.93
N THR A 114 -13.68 -9.84 -18.52
CA THR A 114 -12.25 -10.13 -18.64
C THR A 114 -11.57 -9.97 -17.29
N TYR A 115 -10.84 -10.99 -16.85
CA TYR A 115 -10.06 -10.98 -15.61
C TYR A 115 -8.59 -11.26 -15.91
N LYS A 116 -7.68 -10.60 -15.18
CA LYS A 116 -6.25 -10.90 -15.19
C LYS A 116 -5.93 -11.69 -13.93
N PRO A 117 -5.87 -13.04 -13.97
CA PRO A 117 -5.59 -13.84 -12.80
C PRO A 117 -4.20 -13.54 -12.25
N LYS A 118 -4.10 -13.43 -10.93
CA LYS A 118 -2.81 -13.44 -10.23
C LYS A 118 -2.19 -14.82 -10.36
N GLN A 119 -0.87 -14.91 -10.18
CA GLN A 119 -0.13 -16.18 -10.31
C GLN A 119 -0.72 -17.31 -9.45
N GLU A 120 -1.25 -16.98 -8.28
CA GLU A 120 -1.85 -17.93 -7.35
C GLU A 120 -3.23 -18.41 -7.78
N GLU A 121 -3.94 -17.60 -8.57
CA GLU A 121 -5.31 -17.87 -9.04
C GLU A 121 -5.30 -18.71 -10.33
N LEU A 122 -4.13 -18.94 -10.95
CA LEU A 122 -4.00 -19.72 -12.18
C LEU A 122 -4.56 -21.14 -12.05
N GLU A 123 -4.42 -21.77 -10.88
CA GLU A 123 -4.98 -23.11 -10.64
C GLU A 123 -6.51 -23.10 -10.62
N PHE A 124 -7.11 -22.03 -10.07
CA PHE A 124 -8.56 -21.87 -10.06
C PHE A 124 -9.08 -21.69 -11.49
N PHE A 125 -8.47 -20.80 -12.27
CA PHE A 125 -8.88 -20.47 -13.64
C PHE A 125 -8.32 -21.40 -14.72
N LYS A 126 -7.78 -22.58 -14.35
CA LYS A 126 -7.08 -23.48 -15.31
C LYS A 126 -7.95 -23.95 -16.47
N ILE A 127 -9.27 -23.98 -16.30
CA ILE A 127 -10.23 -24.40 -17.35
C ILE A 127 -10.46 -23.22 -18.31
N GLU A 128 -10.67 -22.03 -17.77
CA GLU A 128 -10.90 -20.77 -18.48
C GLU A 128 -9.65 -20.39 -19.29
N LEU A 129 -8.47 -20.54 -18.69
CA LEU A 129 -7.16 -20.36 -19.32
C LEU A 129 -6.95 -21.25 -20.55
N LYS A 130 -7.57 -22.44 -20.59
CA LYS A 130 -7.50 -23.35 -21.76
C LYS A 130 -8.47 -23.00 -22.87
N LYS A 131 -9.54 -22.24 -22.58
CA LYS A 131 -10.60 -21.94 -23.54
C LYS A 131 -10.28 -20.72 -24.41
N LYS A 132 -9.83 -19.61 -23.82
CA LYS A 132 -9.59 -18.34 -24.54
C LYS A 132 -8.54 -17.44 -23.84
N PRO A 133 -7.25 -17.80 -23.84
CA PRO A 133 -6.22 -16.90 -23.32
C PRO A 133 -5.97 -15.75 -24.31
N VAL A 134 -6.04 -14.50 -23.84
CA VAL A 134 -5.49 -13.34 -24.55
C VAL A 134 -4.16 -13.00 -23.90
N LEU A 135 -3.07 -13.11 -24.68
CA LEU A 135 -1.72 -12.75 -24.23
C LEU A 135 -1.45 -11.29 -24.55
N PHE A 136 -1.00 -10.50 -23.57
CA PHE A 136 -0.58 -9.13 -23.80
C PHE A 136 0.92 -9.08 -24.14
N PRO A 137 1.31 -8.57 -25.32
CA PRO A 137 2.71 -8.57 -25.76
C PRO A 137 3.66 -7.77 -24.87
N ASN A 138 3.13 -6.78 -24.14
CA ASN A 138 3.95 -5.78 -23.44
C ASN A 138 4.42 -6.25 -22.05
N ASP A 139 3.65 -7.10 -21.38
CA ASP A 139 3.94 -7.53 -20.01
C ASP A 139 3.81 -9.05 -19.79
N ASN A 140 3.63 -9.82 -20.87
CA ASN A 140 3.36 -11.27 -20.85
C ASN A 140 2.17 -11.67 -19.95
N SER A 141 1.27 -10.74 -19.64
CA SER A 141 0.10 -11.07 -18.84
C SER A 141 -0.95 -11.81 -19.64
N ILE A 142 -1.66 -12.71 -18.94
CA ILE A 142 -2.75 -13.49 -19.50
C ILE A 142 -4.06 -12.88 -18.98
N ILE A 143 -4.92 -12.48 -19.91
CA ILE A 143 -6.32 -12.17 -19.60
C ILE A 143 -7.16 -13.36 -20.04
N VAL A 144 -8.12 -13.71 -19.19
CA VAL A 144 -9.13 -14.72 -19.50
C VAL A 144 -10.49 -14.06 -19.57
N ASP A 145 -11.29 -14.49 -20.54
CA ASP A 145 -12.73 -14.25 -20.52
C ASP A 145 -13.33 -15.07 -19.38
N VAL A 146 -13.91 -14.40 -18.38
CA VAL A 146 -14.50 -15.03 -17.20
C VAL A 146 -16.02 -14.91 -17.29
N ASP A 147 -16.62 -15.89 -17.98
CA ASP A 147 -18.07 -16.07 -17.99
C ASP A 147 -18.48 -16.86 -16.73
N MET A 148 -18.50 -16.16 -15.59
CA MET A 148 -18.87 -16.71 -14.29
C MET A 148 -20.27 -16.27 -13.88
N THR A 149 -21.08 -17.22 -13.43
CA THR A 149 -22.33 -16.92 -12.73
C THR A 149 -22.05 -16.34 -11.35
N ILE A 150 -23.05 -15.75 -10.69
CA ILE A 150 -22.93 -15.33 -9.29
C ILE A 150 -22.48 -16.48 -8.38
N ALA A 151 -22.96 -17.70 -8.62
CA ALA A 151 -22.57 -18.88 -7.85
C ALA A 151 -21.08 -19.23 -8.06
N ASP A 152 -20.56 -19.05 -9.27
CA ASP A 152 -19.14 -19.26 -9.56
C ASP A 152 -18.26 -18.21 -8.86
N TYR A 153 -18.72 -16.95 -8.79
CA TYR A 153 -18.03 -15.92 -7.98
C TYR A 153 -17.99 -16.28 -6.49
N PHE A 154 -19.09 -16.79 -5.91
CA PHE A 154 -19.06 -17.25 -4.52
C PHE A 154 -18.14 -18.45 -4.33
N THR A 155 -18.09 -19.36 -5.30
CA THR A 155 -17.14 -20.49 -5.30
C THR A 155 -15.69 -20.00 -5.33
N TYR A 156 -15.41 -18.99 -6.16
CA TYR A 156 -14.11 -18.33 -6.25
C TYR A 156 -13.70 -17.66 -4.94
N TYR A 157 -14.57 -16.83 -4.36
CA TYR A 157 -14.27 -16.16 -3.09
C TYR A 157 -14.18 -17.16 -1.92
N ASN A 158 -14.96 -18.24 -1.93
CA ASN A 158 -14.78 -19.30 -0.93
C ASN A 158 -13.41 -19.96 -1.06
N TRP A 159 -12.98 -20.30 -2.28
CA TRP A 159 -11.64 -20.84 -2.54
C TRP A 159 -10.52 -19.90 -2.04
N ARG A 160 -10.66 -18.60 -2.26
CA ARG A 160 -9.73 -17.59 -1.72
C ARG A 160 -9.77 -17.49 -0.20
N TYR A 161 -10.95 -17.60 0.41
CA TYR A 161 -11.10 -17.59 1.85
C TYR A 161 -10.40 -18.80 2.48
N GLU A 162 -10.58 -20.00 1.94
CA GLU A 162 -9.90 -21.21 2.44
C GLU A 162 -8.37 -21.08 2.36
N ALA A 163 -7.84 -20.41 1.33
CA ALA A 163 -6.40 -20.16 1.20
C ALA A 163 -5.83 -19.26 2.30
N ILE A 164 -6.64 -18.38 2.91
CA ILE A 164 -6.21 -17.49 4.00
C ILE A 164 -6.48 -18.03 5.41
N VAL A 165 -7.28 -19.10 5.55
CA VAL A 165 -7.60 -19.70 6.86
C VAL A 165 -6.34 -20.09 7.66
N PRO A 166 -5.34 -20.80 7.09
CA PRO A 166 -4.12 -21.13 7.84
C PRO A 166 -3.35 -19.89 8.33
N ILE A 167 -3.39 -18.80 7.55
CA ILE A 167 -2.77 -17.53 7.90
C ILE A 167 -3.50 -16.90 9.10
N LEU A 168 -4.84 -16.90 9.07
CA LEU A 168 -5.68 -16.41 10.17
C LEU A 168 -5.46 -17.19 11.48
N GLU A 169 -5.23 -18.51 11.38
CA GLU A 169 -4.88 -19.33 12.54
C GLU A 169 -3.54 -18.90 13.16
N ASN A 170 -2.51 -18.72 12.34
CA ASN A 170 -1.22 -18.20 12.81
C ASN A 170 -1.36 -16.81 13.42
N MET A 171 -2.11 -15.92 12.78
CA MET A 171 -2.39 -14.57 13.27
C MET A 171 -3.10 -14.57 14.62
N THR A 172 -4.07 -15.46 14.80
CA THR A 172 -4.79 -15.64 16.07
C THR A 172 -3.86 -16.13 17.17
N LYS A 173 -2.96 -17.06 16.86
CA LYS A 173 -1.94 -17.54 17.81
C LYS A 173 -0.95 -16.43 18.17
N GLN A 174 -0.45 -15.69 17.19
CA GLN A 174 0.43 -14.53 17.42
C GLN A 174 -0.25 -13.51 18.34
N ARG A 175 -1.51 -13.13 18.05
CA ARG A 175 -2.30 -12.21 18.89
C ARG A 175 -2.42 -12.69 20.32
N ASN A 176 -2.87 -13.92 20.53
CA ASN A 176 -3.12 -14.46 21.87
C ASN A 176 -1.84 -14.57 22.69
N LYS A 177 -0.75 -15.00 22.05
CA LYS A 177 0.51 -15.27 22.75
C LYS A 177 1.32 -14.02 23.04
N PHE A 178 1.37 -13.05 22.12
CA PHE A 178 2.17 -11.84 22.30
C PHE A 178 1.32 -10.62 22.62
N HIS A 179 0.36 -10.29 21.75
CA HIS A 179 -0.37 -9.03 21.86
C HIS A 179 -1.40 -8.98 23.00
N ALA A 180 -1.96 -10.11 23.43
CA ALA A 180 -3.04 -10.14 24.42
C ALA A 180 -2.60 -10.61 25.82
N HIS A 181 -1.64 -11.54 25.90
CA HIS A 181 -1.34 -12.23 27.17
C HIS A 181 0.13 -12.21 27.58
N ASN A 182 1.05 -11.55 26.83
CA ASN A 182 2.49 -11.50 27.13
C ASN A 182 3.02 -12.86 27.63
N ASP A 183 2.72 -13.92 26.88
CA ASP A 183 3.04 -15.30 27.28
C ASP A 183 4.55 -15.40 27.55
N SER A 184 4.89 -15.97 28.70
CA SER A 184 6.25 -15.96 29.24
C SER A 184 7.27 -16.61 28.30
N LYS A 185 6.83 -17.52 27.43
CA LYS A 185 7.69 -18.13 26.40
C LYS A 185 8.20 -17.09 25.40
N TYR A 186 7.35 -16.14 24.99
CA TYR A 186 7.64 -15.18 23.91
C TYR A 186 8.06 -13.81 24.45
N PHE A 187 7.81 -13.52 25.73
CA PHE A 187 8.13 -12.22 26.33
C PHE A 187 9.62 -11.84 26.23
N ASN A 188 10.52 -12.80 26.48
CA ASN A 188 11.97 -12.59 26.43
C ASN A 188 12.60 -12.96 25.08
N ASN A 189 11.81 -13.49 24.14
CA ASN A 189 12.29 -13.88 22.83
C ASN A 189 11.14 -13.75 21.82
N SER A 190 10.86 -12.49 21.46
CA SER A 190 9.77 -12.13 20.55
C SER A 190 9.95 -12.74 19.16
N ASP A 191 11.18 -13.02 18.74
CA ASP A 191 11.48 -13.56 17.41
C ASP A 191 10.93 -14.98 17.24
N LEU A 192 10.88 -15.76 18.33
CA LEU A 192 10.28 -17.11 18.33
C LEU A 192 8.82 -17.12 17.90
N ILE A 193 8.08 -16.01 18.05
CA ILE A 193 6.67 -16.00 17.63
C ILE A 193 6.51 -16.01 16.12
N SER A 194 7.44 -15.37 15.41
CA SER A 194 7.48 -15.35 13.95
C SER A 194 7.99 -16.67 13.40
N GLU A 195 8.78 -17.42 14.18
CA GLU A 195 9.20 -18.78 13.86
C GLU A 195 8.10 -19.81 14.09
N ASP A 196 7.44 -19.77 15.26
CA ASP A 196 6.39 -20.73 15.63
C ASP A 196 5.10 -20.53 14.81
N TYR A 197 4.78 -19.28 14.45
CA TYR A 197 3.55 -18.91 13.73
C TYR A 197 3.86 -17.93 12.60
N PRO A 198 4.53 -18.36 11.52
CA PRO A 198 5.00 -17.45 10.49
C PRO A 198 3.86 -16.74 9.76
N ILE A 199 4.04 -15.45 9.51
CA ILE A 199 3.19 -14.59 8.68
C ILE A 199 4.13 -13.68 7.87
N THR A 200 4.06 -13.76 6.56
CA THR A 200 4.87 -12.95 5.65
C THR A 200 4.16 -11.66 5.24
N TYR A 201 4.89 -10.70 4.64
CA TYR A 201 4.28 -9.52 4.02
C TYR A 201 3.24 -9.89 2.96
N LYS A 202 3.52 -10.94 2.18
CA LYS A 202 2.60 -11.45 1.16
C LYS A 202 1.33 -12.03 1.79
N ASP A 203 1.45 -12.66 2.95
CA ASP A 203 0.28 -13.16 3.69
C ASP A 203 -0.59 -12.01 4.20
N MET A 204 0.02 -10.95 4.73
CA MET A 204 -0.70 -9.72 5.13
C MET A 204 -1.43 -9.09 3.95
N GLU A 205 -0.79 -9.02 2.79
CA GLU A 205 -1.43 -8.54 1.56
C GLU A 205 -2.66 -9.38 1.18
N LYS A 206 -2.56 -10.72 1.23
CA LYS A 206 -3.71 -11.61 0.96
C LYS A 206 -4.86 -11.37 1.93
N LEU A 207 -4.56 -11.23 3.22
CA LEU A 207 -5.55 -10.95 4.27
C LEU A 207 -6.27 -9.62 4.04
N LEU A 208 -5.59 -8.61 3.48
CA LEU A 208 -6.16 -7.30 3.19
C LEU A 208 -6.93 -7.25 1.88
N LEU A 209 -6.42 -7.90 0.83
CA LEU A 209 -7.05 -7.89 -0.49
C LEU A 209 -8.35 -8.69 -0.53
N PHE A 210 -8.47 -9.78 0.22
CA PHE A 210 -9.71 -10.56 0.26
C PHE A 210 -10.95 -9.73 0.64
N PRO A 211 -11.02 -9.04 1.79
CA PRO A 211 -12.19 -8.26 2.20
C PRO A 211 -12.41 -7.06 1.27
N LEU A 212 -11.34 -6.43 0.78
CA LEU A 212 -11.43 -5.34 -0.18
C LEU A 212 -12.14 -5.78 -1.46
N GLU A 213 -11.61 -6.81 -2.11
CA GLU A 213 -12.11 -7.28 -3.40
C GLU A 213 -13.49 -7.93 -3.26
N PHE A 214 -13.75 -8.69 -2.19
CA PHE A 214 -15.08 -9.29 -1.97
C PHE A 214 -16.15 -8.23 -1.68
N CYS A 215 -15.86 -7.25 -0.82
CA CYS A 215 -16.80 -6.18 -0.53
C CYS A 215 -16.99 -5.26 -1.74
N GLN A 216 -15.92 -4.92 -2.48
CA GLN A 216 -16.02 -4.16 -3.73
C GLN A 216 -16.94 -4.86 -4.73
N PHE A 217 -16.71 -6.15 -5.00
CA PHE A 217 -17.59 -6.97 -5.84
C PHE A 217 -19.03 -6.96 -5.34
N SER A 218 -19.25 -7.24 -4.06
CA SER A 218 -20.59 -7.33 -3.50
C SER A 218 -21.33 -5.99 -3.53
N ILE A 219 -20.65 -4.88 -3.23
CA ILE A 219 -21.24 -3.54 -3.30
C ILE A 219 -21.58 -3.22 -4.76
N ALA A 220 -20.62 -3.36 -5.67
CA ALA A 220 -20.81 -3.07 -7.08
C ALA A 220 -21.99 -3.84 -7.68
N MET A 221 -22.09 -5.14 -7.42
CA MET A 221 -23.19 -5.97 -7.94
C MET A 221 -24.55 -5.68 -7.29
N LEU A 222 -24.57 -5.14 -6.07
CA LEU A 222 -25.82 -4.88 -5.35
C LEU A 222 -26.32 -3.44 -5.54
N THR A 223 -25.45 -2.50 -5.92
CA THR A 223 -25.73 -1.06 -6.00
C THR A 223 -25.34 -0.40 -7.32
N ASP A 224 -24.69 -1.12 -8.24
CA ASP A 224 -24.10 -0.59 -9.48
C ASP A 224 -23.03 0.50 -9.24
N VAL A 225 -22.44 0.55 -8.03
CA VAL A 225 -21.39 1.51 -7.67
C VAL A 225 -20.07 0.80 -7.47
N TRP A 226 -19.13 1.02 -8.38
CA TRP A 226 -17.76 0.59 -8.23
C TRP A 226 -16.99 1.50 -7.26
N LYS A 227 -16.36 0.92 -6.23
CA LYS A 227 -15.57 1.66 -5.24
C LYS A 227 -14.09 1.36 -5.38
N GLU A 228 -13.27 2.37 -5.63
CA GLU A 228 -11.82 2.24 -5.64
C GLU A 228 -11.25 2.16 -4.22
N PHE A 229 -10.28 1.27 -4.01
CA PHE A 229 -9.55 1.14 -2.74
C PHE A 229 -8.08 1.55 -2.82
N THR A 230 -7.64 2.06 -3.97
CA THR A 230 -6.27 2.56 -4.18
C THR A 230 -5.95 3.71 -3.23
N VAL A 231 -4.70 3.74 -2.77
CA VAL A 231 -4.17 4.80 -1.90
C VAL A 231 -3.72 5.96 -2.78
N ILE A 232 -4.28 7.15 -2.54
CA ILE A 232 -3.82 8.38 -3.21
C ILE A 232 -2.59 8.93 -2.49
N ASN A 233 -1.71 9.59 -3.25
CA ASN A 233 -0.51 10.28 -2.74
C ASN A 233 0.45 9.37 -1.96
N LEU A 234 0.57 8.11 -2.38
CA LEU A 234 1.50 7.19 -1.73
C LEU A 234 2.93 7.78 -1.75
N ASP A 235 3.35 8.38 -2.85
CA ASP A 235 4.72 8.90 -3.07
C ASP A 235 5.11 10.15 -2.22
N ASP A 236 4.19 10.69 -1.40
CA ASP A 236 4.45 11.88 -0.55
C ASP A 236 5.66 11.72 0.38
N TRP A 237 5.87 10.50 0.90
CA TRP A 237 7.02 10.25 1.76
C TRP A 237 8.34 10.24 0.99
N GLU A 238 8.38 9.62 -0.20
CA GLU A 238 9.56 9.65 -1.06
C GLU A 238 9.93 11.10 -1.42
N ASN A 239 8.95 11.90 -1.82
CA ASN A 239 9.13 13.33 -2.11
C ASN A 239 9.72 14.11 -0.92
N THR A 240 9.31 13.76 0.30
CA THR A 240 9.85 14.35 1.54
C THR A 240 11.31 13.95 1.75
N LEU A 241 11.66 12.68 1.52
CA LEU A 241 13.04 12.19 1.62
C LEU A 241 13.95 12.83 0.56
N GLU A 242 13.47 12.98 -0.67
CA GLU A 242 14.20 13.69 -1.72
C GLU A 242 14.46 15.16 -1.34
N THR A 243 13.48 15.82 -0.71
CA THR A 243 13.65 17.17 -0.20
C THR A 243 14.75 17.25 0.85
N VAL A 244 14.81 16.28 1.77
CA VAL A 244 15.88 16.17 2.78
C VAL A 244 17.24 15.94 2.12
N ARG A 245 17.31 15.07 1.12
CA ARG A 245 18.54 14.83 0.33
C ARG A 245 19.07 16.12 -0.28
N ASN A 246 18.20 16.88 -0.93
CA ASN A 246 18.55 18.14 -1.56
C ASN A 246 18.99 19.20 -0.53
N GLY A 247 18.31 19.25 0.63
CA GLY A 247 18.73 20.09 1.76
C GLY A 247 20.13 19.73 2.29
N ASN A 248 20.41 18.43 2.44
CA ASN A 248 21.73 17.93 2.87
C ASN A 248 22.83 18.28 1.86
N LYS A 249 22.56 18.11 0.56
CA LYS A 249 23.46 18.53 -0.53
C LYS A 249 23.77 20.03 -0.45
N PHE A 250 22.74 20.86 -0.29
CA PHE A 250 22.90 22.31 -0.19
C PHE A 250 23.70 22.73 1.05
N ASN A 251 23.46 22.10 2.20
CA ASN A 251 24.24 22.39 3.41
C ASN A 251 25.72 22.00 3.26
N ALA A 252 26.00 20.84 2.66
CA ALA A 252 27.37 20.41 2.36
C ALA A 252 28.08 21.38 1.40
N LEU A 253 27.39 21.81 0.34
CA LEU A 253 27.87 22.84 -0.58
C LEU A 253 28.22 24.14 0.17
N ARG A 254 27.33 24.64 1.04
CA ARG A 254 27.57 25.86 1.83
C ARG A 254 28.82 25.74 2.71
N ILE A 255 29.03 24.60 3.34
CA ILE A 255 30.20 24.34 4.20
C ILE A 255 31.48 24.32 3.36
N ASP A 256 31.49 23.63 2.22
CA ASP A 256 32.68 23.54 1.36
C ASP A 256 33.03 24.90 0.74
N ILE A 257 32.03 25.70 0.33
CA ILE A 257 32.24 27.08 -0.08
C ILE A 257 32.84 27.89 1.08
N ALA A 258 32.25 27.82 2.29
CA ALA A 258 32.75 28.56 3.44
C ALA A 258 34.23 28.23 3.75
N LYS A 259 34.65 26.96 3.65
CA LYS A 259 36.06 26.57 3.79
C LYS A 259 36.97 27.24 2.76
N ILE A 260 36.55 27.28 1.50
CA ILE A 260 37.28 27.97 0.42
C ILE A 260 37.37 29.47 0.71
N VAL A 261 36.27 30.08 1.15
CA VAL A 261 36.23 31.50 1.53
C VAL A 261 37.21 31.78 2.67
N PHE A 262 37.11 31.07 3.79
CA PHE A 262 37.98 31.24 4.95
C PHE A 262 39.47 31.06 4.63
N LYS A 263 39.80 30.17 3.67
CA LYS A 263 41.18 29.96 3.23
C LYS A 263 41.73 31.16 2.44
N ASN A 264 40.88 31.87 1.71
CA ASN A 264 41.28 32.95 0.79
C ASN A 264 41.03 34.35 1.37
N HIS A 265 40.06 34.52 2.28
CA HIS A 265 39.62 35.79 2.86
C HIS A 265 39.25 35.62 4.34
N ARG A 266 39.51 36.65 5.18
CA ARG A 266 39.23 36.60 6.64
C ARG A 266 37.76 36.86 7.01
N ASP A 267 36.96 37.43 6.11
CA ASP A 267 35.55 37.78 6.36
C ASP A 267 34.62 37.31 5.22
N LEU A 268 33.56 36.58 5.58
CA LEU A 268 32.54 36.06 4.66
C LEU A 268 31.71 37.17 3.99
N LYS A 269 31.51 38.30 4.68
CA LYS A 269 30.71 39.43 4.17
C LYS A 269 31.41 40.20 3.06
N GLU A 270 32.72 40.40 3.18
CA GLU A 270 33.53 41.06 2.14
C GLU A 270 33.51 40.24 0.85
N LEU A 271 33.58 38.91 0.95
CA LEU A 271 33.57 38.05 -0.21
C LEU A 271 32.21 38.02 -0.95
N VAL A 272 31.09 37.98 -0.22
CA VAL A 272 29.76 38.01 -0.85
C VAL A 272 29.58 39.26 -1.71
N GLU A 273 30.13 40.40 -1.26
CA GLU A 273 30.15 41.64 -2.04
C GLU A 273 31.19 41.63 -3.18
N GLU A 274 32.33 40.95 -2.99
CA GLU A 274 33.38 40.80 -4.01
C GLU A 274 33.04 39.81 -5.12
N VAL A 275 32.19 38.80 -4.85
CA VAL A 275 31.66 37.83 -5.84
C VAL A 275 30.41 38.37 -6.54
N LYS A 276 29.65 39.27 -5.89
CA LYS A 276 28.57 40.03 -6.53
C LYS A 276 29.09 41.06 -7.55
N LYS A 277 30.31 41.57 -7.33
CA LYS A 277 31.09 42.33 -8.32
C LYS A 277 31.93 41.33 -9.10
N GLU A 278 32.34 41.63 -10.34
CA GLU A 278 33.15 40.69 -11.11
C GLU A 278 34.36 40.21 -10.29
N PRO A 279 34.47 38.90 -10.00
CA PRO A 279 35.46 38.40 -9.07
C PRO A 279 36.87 38.58 -9.64
N LYS A 280 37.66 39.46 -9.02
CA LYS A 280 39.05 39.73 -9.44
C LYS A 280 39.99 38.54 -9.19
N ASN A 281 39.61 37.60 -8.32
CA ASN A 281 40.40 36.43 -7.97
C ASN A 281 39.97 35.20 -8.77
N LYS A 282 40.60 35.00 -9.94
CA LYS A 282 40.28 33.92 -10.88
C LYS A 282 40.37 32.51 -10.26
N LYS A 283 41.33 32.29 -9.36
CA LYS A 283 41.53 31.00 -8.68
C LYS A 283 40.41 30.66 -7.71
N LEU A 284 39.89 31.66 -7.00
CA LEU A 284 38.75 31.50 -6.11
C LEU A 284 37.48 31.08 -6.87
N VAL A 285 37.26 31.65 -8.05
CA VAL A 285 36.12 31.31 -8.92
C VAL A 285 36.22 29.87 -9.41
N GLU A 286 37.40 29.46 -9.88
CA GLU A 286 37.65 28.07 -10.32
C GLU A 286 37.42 27.07 -9.18
N ASP A 287 37.91 27.36 -7.97
CA ASP A 287 37.69 26.49 -6.78
C ASP A 287 36.20 26.37 -6.43
N ILE A 288 35.42 27.45 -6.52
CA ILE A 288 33.96 27.44 -6.27
C ILE A 288 33.21 26.66 -7.36
N GLU A 289 33.57 26.83 -8.64
CA GLU A 289 32.96 26.11 -9.75
C GLU A 289 33.19 24.59 -9.68
N ILE A 290 34.38 24.16 -9.21
CA ILE A 290 34.67 22.74 -8.96
C ILE A 290 33.73 22.18 -7.88
N VAL A 291 33.50 22.93 -6.80
CA VAL A 291 32.59 22.50 -5.73
C VAL A 291 31.14 22.49 -6.20
N LEU A 292 30.69 23.49 -6.98
CA LEU A 292 29.35 23.49 -7.55
C LEU A 292 29.08 22.26 -8.41
N LYS A 293 30.01 21.91 -9.29
CA LYS A 293 29.93 20.69 -10.13
C LYS A 293 29.94 19.41 -9.31
N LYS A 294 30.70 19.34 -8.21
CA LYS A 294 30.72 18.19 -7.28
C LYS A 294 29.34 17.89 -6.68
N TYR A 295 28.46 18.89 -6.56
CA TYR A 295 27.12 18.76 -5.99
C TYR A 295 26.00 18.88 -7.04
N ASP A 296 26.32 18.73 -8.32
CA ASP A 296 25.37 18.81 -9.45
C ASP A 296 24.64 20.16 -9.56
N PHE A 297 25.31 21.27 -9.21
CA PHE A 297 24.76 22.62 -9.41
C PHE A 297 25.40 23.28 -10.65
N ASP A 298 24.57 23.65 -11.63
CA ASP A 298 25.02 24.19 -12.93
C ASP A 298 25.65 25.59 -12.86
N SER A 299 25.27 26.45 -11.90
CA SER A 299 25.90 27.76 -11.73
C SER A 299 25.62 28.43 -10.38
N TYR A 300 26.40 29.46 -10.07
CA TYR A 300 26.27 30.33 -8.89
C TYR A 300 24.87 30.96 -8.72
N ARG A 301 24.03 31.00 -9.77
CA ARG A 301 22.67 31.56 -9.70
C ARG A 301 21.72 30.75 -8.81
N THR A 302 21.98 29.48 -8.57
CA THR A 302 21.16 28.60 -7.71
C THR A 302 21.39 28.84 -6.22
N LEU A 303 22.43 29.58 -5.84
CA LEU A 303 22.76 29.96 -4.45
C LEU A 303 22.08 31.27 -3.99
N LYS A 304 21.35 31.97 -4.87
CA LYS A 304 20.56 33.17 -4.51
C LYS A 304 19.16 32.76 -4.00
N LEU A 305 19.12 32.13 -2.83
CA LEU A 305 17.96 32.08 -1.93
C LEU A 305 18.40 32.58 -0.56
#